data_AF-A0A662J0W3-F1
#
_entry.id   AF-A0A662J0W3-F1
#
_cell.length_a   1.000
_cell.length_b   1.000
_cell.length_c   1.000
_cell.angle_alpha   90.00
_cell.angle_beta   90.00
_cell.angle_gamma   90.00
#
_symmetry.space_group_name_H-M   'P 1'
#
loop_
_entity.id
_entity.type
_entity.pdbx_description
1 polymer ?
#
loop_
_entity_poly.entity_id
_entity_poly.type
_entity_poly.pdbx_seq_one_letter_code
_entity_poly.pdbx_strand_id
1 'polypeptide(L)'
;MRLKCLILVLMLAALMSLQHASCSYESAEATIDIGPGGLAHVTIEVHGVDSYELTVQLIGAPDPDFILVYDSDGTPLSYDLGEEAMTVYPVGSTTVFVEYLTYSLCSMSMGVWTVSLQSPYNFTLILPEDAQVTYVSDAPIEMSVVEGRLSMSFEPGSYELDYILPTTPPSGEGGSGGGSGVEEQPLLPPSVVVPAALAVVVVVAVVVVFASRRRREVSGVEAAILD
;
A
#
# COMPACT_ATOMS: atom_id res chain seq x y z
N MET A 1 -28.36 -18.63 -52.22
CA MET A 1 -27.18 -17.75 -52.16
C MET A 1 -27.06 -17.00 -50.83
N ARG A 2 -28.17 -16.56 -50.21
CA ARG A 2 -28.13 -15.84 -48.92
C ARG A 2 -27.63 -16.66 -47.72
N LEU A 3 -27.93 -17.96 -47.66
CA LEU A 3 -27.49 -18.83 -46.56
C LEU A 3 -25.97 -19.10 -46.54
N LYS A 4 -25.34 -19.22 -47.72
CA LYS A 4 -23.89 -19.43 -47.84
C LYS A 4 -23.09 -18.19 -47.43
N CYS A 5 -23.62 -16.98 -47.74
CA CYS A 5 -23.03 -15.72 -47.27
C CYS A 5 -23.16 -15.57 -45.75
N LEU A 6 -24.30 -15.94 -45.16
CA LEU A 6 -24.50 -15.89 -43.72
C LEU A 6 -23.51 -16.81 -42.96
N ILE A 7 -23.32 -18.04 -43.45
CA ILE A 7 -22.37 -19.00 -42.87
C ILE A 7 -20.92 -18.48 -42.99
N LEU A 8 -20.57 -17.87 -44.12
CA LEU A 8 -19.24 -17.27 -44.31
C LEU A 8 -18.99 -16.10 -43.33
N VAL A 9 -19.98 -15.24 -43.12
CA VAL A 9 -19.89 -14.10 -42.18
C VAL A 9 -19.79 -14.60 -40.73
N LEU A 10 -20.57 -15.62 -40.36
CA LEU A 10 -20.48 -16.25 -39.02
C LEU A 10 -19.13 -16.95 -38.80
N MET A 11 -18.58 -17.62 -39.83
CA MET A 11 -17.25 -18.22 -39.76
C MET A 11 -16.15 -17.15 -39.65
N LEU A 12 -16.24 -16.04 -40.40
CA LEU A 12 -15.30 -14.92 -40.27
C LEU A 12 -15.39 -14.27 -38.89
N ALA A 13 -16.59 -14.06 -38.35
CA ALA A 13 -16.78 -13.51 -37.01
C ALA A 13 -16.20 -14.45 -35.93
N ALA A 14 -16.39 -15.76 -36.07
CA ALA A 14 -15.80 -16.77 -35.19
C ALA A 14 -14.25 -16.76 -35.27
N LEU A 15 -13.68 -16.59 -36.47
CA LEU A 15 -12.23 -16.49 -36.68
C LEU A 15 -11.64 -15.21 -36.07
N MET A 16 -12.38 -14.09 -36.07
CA MET A 16 -11.96 -12.86 -35.42
C MET A 16 -12.02 -12.95 -33.88
N SER A 17 -12.98 -13.69 -33.32
CA SER A 17 -13.04 -13.96 -31.88
C SER A 17 -11.94 -14.88 -31.35
N LEU A 18 -11.20 -15.56 -32.24
CA LEU A 18 -10.06 -16.41 -31.88
C LEU A 18 -8.73 -15.63 -31.76
N GLN A 19 -8.71 -14.32 -32.00
CA GLN A 19 -7.48 -13.51 -31.90
C GLN A 19 -7.18 -12.95 -30.50
N HIS A 20 -7.93 -13.32 -29.47
CA HIS A 20 -7.65 -12.83 -28.12
C HIS A 20 -6.63 -13.70 -27.38
N ALA A 21 -5.56 -13.02 -26.95
CA ALA A 21 -4.49 -13.44 -26.05
C ALA A 21 -3.42 -14.38 -26.64
N SER A 22 -2.55 -13.85 -27.50
CA SER A 22 -1.13 -14.22 -27.36
C SER A 22 -0.65 -13.58 -26.05
N CYS A 23 -0.38 -14.39 -25.04
CA CYS A 23 0.26 -13.91 -23.82
C CYS A 23 1.63 -13.35 -24.23
N SER A 24 1.84 -12.05 -24.03
CA SER A 24 3.05 -11.33 -24.46
C SER A 24 4.21 -11.47 -23.47
N TYR A 25 4.08 -12.42 -22.54
CA TYR A 25 5.00 -12.70 -21.45
C TYR A 25 4.97 -14.19 -21.11
N GLU A 26 6.04 -14.71 -20.50
CA GLU A 26 6.20 -16.12 -20.15
C GLU A 26 5.48 -16.48 -18.85
N SER A 27 5.66 -15.67 -17.81
CA SER A 27 5.02 -15.89 -16.50
C SER A 27 4.79 -14.57 -15.76
N ALA A 28 3.82 -14.57 -14.86
CA ALA A 28 3.58 -13.47 -13.93
C ALA A 28 3.10 -13.99 -12.59
N GLU A 29 3.55 -13.34 -11.52
CA GLU A 29 3.16 -13.64 -10.14
C GLU A 29 2.94 -12.35 -9.34
N ALA A 30 2.13 -12.45 -8.29
CA ALA A 30 1.80 -11.30 -7.46
C ALA A 30 2.13 -11.56 -5.98
N THR A 31 2.54 -10.52 -5.28
CA THR A 31 2.65 -10.49 -3.83
C THR A 31 1.71 -9.42 -3.29
N ILE A 32 0.90 -9.78 -2.30
CA ILE A 32 -0.09 -8.91 -1.67
C ILE A 32 0.26 -8.85 -0.19
N ASP A 33 0.88 -7.75 0.22
CA ASP A 33 1.26 -7.48 1.61
C ASP A 33 0.21 -6.58 2.27
N ILE A 34 -0.53 -7.12 3.25
CA ILE A 34 -1.56 -6.39 3.97
C ILE A 34 -0.99 -5.84 5.29
N GLY A 35 -1.06 -4.52 5.45
CA GLY A 35 -0.74 -3.84 6.70
C GLY A 35 -1.90 -3.85 7.72
N PRO A 36 -1.63 -3.51 9.01
CA PRO A 36 -2.63 -3.58 10.08
C PRO A 36 -3.89 -2.71 9.88
N GLY A 37 -3.82 -1.70 9.01
CA GLY A 37 -4.93 -0.82 8.66
C GLY A 37 -5.75 -1.27 7.44
N GLY A 38 -5.49 -2.45 6.89
CA GLY A 38 -6.13 -2.95 5.67
C GLY A 38 -5.62 -2.32 4.37
N LEU A 39 -4.54 -1.54 4.43
CA LEU A 39 -3.82 -1.10 3.23
C LEU A 39 -3.03 -2.28 2.67
N ALA A 40 -3.24 -2.59 1.40
CA ALA A 40 -2.48 -3.61 0.69
C ALA A 40 -1.41 -2.95 -0.19
N HIS A 41 -0.18 -3.45 -0.11
CA HIS A 41 0.86 -3.23 -1.11
C HIS A 41 0.87 -4.42 -2.06
N VAL A 42 0.62 -4.16 -3.33
CA VAL A 42 0.58 -5.19 -4.38
C VAL A 42 1.80 -5.02 -5.27
N THR A 43 2.59 -6.07 -5.40
CA THR A 43 3.70 -6.17 -6.36
C THR A 43 3.36 -7.25 -7.38
N ILE A 44 3.35 -6.91 -8.67
CA ILE A 44 3.19 -7.86 -9.77
C ILE A 44 4.51 -7.90 -10.54
N GLU A 45 5.10 -9.10 -10.64
CA GLU A 45 6.31 -9.34 -11.40
C GLU A 45 5.96 -10.10 -12.68
N VAL A 46 6.37 -9.58 -13.83
CA VAL A 46 6.11 -10.15 -15.14
C VAL A 46 7.43 -10.48 -15.82
N HIS A 47 7.61 -11.72 -16.26
CA HIS A 47 8.83 -12.21 -16.89
C HIS A 47 8.62 -12.62 -18.34
N GLY A 48 9.70 -12.58 -19.12
CA GLY A 48 9.71 -13.04 -20.51
C GLY A 48 8.90 -12.15 -21.45
N VAL A 49 8.87 -10.85 -21.18
CA VAL A 49 8.15 -9.86 -22.00
C VAL A 49 8.83 -9.73 -23.37
N ASP A 50 8.07 -9.95 -24.44
CA ASP A 50 8.53 -9.88 -25.85
C ASP A 50 7.58 -9.02 -26.71
N SER A 51 7.08 -7.93 -26.13
CA SER A 51 6.18 -7.00 -26.81
C SER A 51 6.52 -5.55 -26.52
N TYR A 52 6.12 -4.67 -27.44
CA TYR A 52 6.22 -3.21 -27.25
C TYR A 52 5.20 -2.66 -26.26
N GLU A 53 4.12 -3.41 -26.03
CA GLU A 53 3.01 -3.07 -25.15
C GLU A 53 2.65 -4.32 -24.34
N LEU A 54 2.55 -4.16 -23.01
CA LEU A 54 2.23 -5.21 -22.06
C LEU A 54 0.97 -4.82 -21.31
N THR A 55 -0.08 -5.64 -21.39
CA THR A 55 -1.28 -5.47 -20.56
C THR A 55 -1.12 -6.26 -19.27
N VAL A 56 -1.16 -5.56 -18.13
CA VAL A 56 -1.11 -6.13 -16.79
C VAL A 56 -2.49 -5.98 -16.14
N GLN A 57 -3.09 -7.09 -15.72
CA GLN A 57 -4.36 -7.08 -15.00
C GLN A 57 -4.11 -6.68 -13.56
N LEU A 58 -4.89 -5.75 -13.03
CA LEU A 58 -4.72 -5.24 -11.67
C LEU A 58 -5.53 -6.08 -10.67
N ILE A 59 -4.98 -6.27 -9.48
CA ILE A 59 -5.67 -6.89 -8.34
C ILE A 59 -6.20 -5.77 -7.45
N GLY A 60 -7.53 -5.59 -7.46
CA GLY A 60 -8.18 -4.47 -6.78
C GLY A 60 -8.10 -3.16 -7.56
N ALA A 61 -8.44 -2.06 -6.88
CA ALA A 61 -8.44 -0.71 -7.44
C ALA A 61 -7.23 0.07 -6.88
N PRO A 62 -6.15 0.27 -7.66
CA PRO A 62 -4.98 1.00 -7.19
C PRO A 62 -5.30 2.47 -6.87
N ASP A 63 -4.60 3.03 -5.89
CA ASP A 63 -4.55 4.47 -5.69
C ASP A 63 -3.63 5.10 -6.76
N PRO A 64 -4.14 6.01 -7.61
CA PRO A 64 -3.37 6.56 -8.73
C PRO A 64 -2.14 7.37 -8.30
N ASP A 65 -2.09 7.85 -7.04
CA ASP A 65 -0.95 8.60 -6.52
C ASP A 65 0.19 7.68 -6.04
N PHE A 66 -0.06 6.37 -5.92
CA PHE A 66 0.87 5.37 -5.38
C PHE A 66 1.02 4.18 -6.31
N ILE A 67 1.54 4.45 -7.51
CA ILE A 67 1.88 3.43 -8.52
C ILE A 67 3.33 3.63 -8.94
N LEU A 68 4.09 2.54 -9.00
CA LEU A 68 5.43 2.49 -9.54
C LEU A 68 5.54 1.36 -10.56
N VAL A 69 6.05 1.67 -11.76
CA VAL A 69 6.28 0.68 -12.82
C VAL A 69 7.72 0.80 -13.29
N TYR A 70 8.47 -0.29 -13.28
CA TYR A 70 9.90 -0.27 -13.56
C TYR A 70 10.42 -1.60 -14.11
N ASP A 71 11.61 -1.57 -14.71
CA ASP A 71 12.31 -2.75 -15.24
C ASP A 71 13.28 -3.38 -14.21
N SER A 72 14.00 -4.42 -14.62
CA SER A 72 15.01 -5.09 -13.77
C SER A 72 16.18 -4.21 -13.32
N ASP A 73 16.43 -3.09 -14.01
CA ASP A 73 17.47 -2.13 -13.64
C ASP A 73 16.95 -1.02 -12.72
N GLY A 74 15.64 -1.04 -12.39
CA GLY A 74 14.98 0.00 -11.61
C GLY A 74 14.63 1.24 -12.45
N THR A 75 14.68 1.15 -13.77
CA THR A 75 14.33 2.25 -14.67
C THR A 75 12.81 2.39 -14.70
N PRO A 76 12.25 3.58 -14.43
CA PRO A 76 10.81 3.79 -14.56
C PRO A 76 10.32 3.58 -16.00
N LEU A 77 9.22 2.85 -16.14
CA LEU A 77 8.57 2.58 -17.40
C LEU A 77 7.32 3.45 -17.55
N SER A 78 6.98 3.80 -18.80
CA SER A 78 5.73 4.53 -19.08
C SER A 78 4.54 3.57 -19.03
N TYR A 79 3.40 4.06 -18.56
CA TYR A 79 2.17 3.28 -18.49
C TYR A 79 0.92 4.15 -18.65
N ASP A 80 -0.17 3.52 -19.07
CA ASP A 80 -1.52 4.07 -19.04
C ASP A 80 -2.37 3.25 -18.07
N LEU A 81 -2.95 3.91 -17.06
CA LEU A 81 -3.80 3.28 -16.06
C LEU A 81 -5.25 3.18 -16.54
N GLY A 82 -5.78 1.96 -16.65
CA GLY A 82 -7.20 1.68 -16.80
C GLY A 82 -7.85 1.27 -15.47
N GLU A 83 -9.13 0.88 -15.52
CA GLU A 83 -9.89 0.49 -14.32
C GLU A 83 -9.50 -0.90 -13.77
N GLU A 84 -9.42 -1.90 -14.66
CA GLU A 84 -9.11 -3.30 -14.29
C GLU A 84 -7.72 -3.75 -14.78
N ALA A 85 -7.11 -2.97 -15.67
CA ALA A 85 -5.84 -3.30 -16.30
C ALA A 85 -5.02 -2.05 -16.57
N MET A 86 -3.71 -2.23 -16.64
CA MET A 86 -2.73 -1.22 -16.99
C MET A 86 -2.02 -1.63 -18.27
N THR A 87 -1.79 -0.66 -19.15
CA THR A 87 -0.93 -0.82 -20.30
C THR A 87 0.46 -0.29 -19.97
N VAL A 88 1.48 -1.14 -20.03
CA VAL A 88 2.89 -0.81 -19.77
C VAL A 88 3.68 -0.81 -21.08
N TYR A 89 4.62 0.12 -21.20
CA TYR A 89 5.55 0.24 -22.33
C TYR A 89 6.98 -0.14 -21.89
N PRO A 90 7.38 -1.42 -21.99
CA PRO A 90 8.62 -1.94 -21.40
C PRO A 90 9.92 -1.54 -22.11
N VAL A 91 9.85 -1.01 -23.34
CA VAL A 91 11.01 -0.55 -24.14
C VAL A 91 12.20 -1.52 -24.11
N GLY A 92 11.98 -2.77 -24.52
CA GLY A 92 13.04 -3.79 -24.60
C GLY A 92 13.40 -4.47 -23.27
N SER A 93 12.67 -4.18 -22.20
CA SER A 93 12.77 -4.89 -20.92
C SER A 93 12.09 -6.25 -20.98
N THR A 94 12.78 -7.30 -20.53
CA THR A 94 12.24 -8.66 -20.43
C THR A 94 11.50 -8.93 -19.12
N THR A 95 11.71 -8.08 -18.13
CA THR A 95 11.06 -8.17 -16.81
C THR A 95 10.51 -6.80 -16.42
N VAL A 96 9.28 -6.81 -15.94
CA VAL A 96 8.53 -5.61 -15.53
C VAL A 96 7.97 -5.83 -14.13
N PHE A 97 8.11 -4.81 -13.29
CA PHE A 97 7.55 -4.75 -11.95
C PHE A 97 6.45 -3.68 -11.94
N VAL A 98 5.29 -4.03 -11.40
CA VAL A 98 4.19 -3.11 -11.13
C VAL A 98 3.88 -3.15 -9.64
N GLU A 99 4.14 -2.04 -8.95
CA GLU A 99 3.89 -1.89 -7.52
C GLU A 99 2.86 -0.82 -7.26
N TYR A 100 1.91 -1.07 -6.37
CA TYR A 100 0.92 -0.07 -5.99
C TYR A 100 0.29 -0.31 -4.62
N LEU A 101 -0.35 0.74 -4.10
CA LEU A 101 -1.15 0.68 -2.88
C LEU A 101 -2.65 0.64 -3.19
N THR A 102 -3.41 -0.14 -2.42
CA THR A 102 -4.87 -0.18 -2.51
C THR A 102 -5.55 -0.49 -1.18
N TYR A 103 -6.70 0.14 -0.94
CA TYR A 103 -7.62 -0.22 0.16
C TYR A 103 -8.76 -1.14 -0.29
N SER A 104 -8.89 -1.42 -1.59
CA SER A 104 -10.09 -2.08 -2.12
C SER A 104 -10.19 -3.56 -1.75
N LEU A 105 -9.09 -4.18 -1.32
CA LEU A 105 -9.01 -5.61 -1.04
C LEU A 105 -9.47 -5.97 0.37
N CYS A 106 -9.42 -5.02 1.31
CA CYS A 106 -9.67 -5.27 2.71
C CYS A 106 -10.84 -4.43 3.22
N SER A 107 -11.73 -5.05 3.98
CA SER A 107 -12.79 -4.36 4.70
C SER A 107 -12.84 -4.85 6.15
N MET A 108 -13.31 -4.00 7.06
CA MET A 108 -13.46 -4.37 8.47
C MET A 108 -14.92 -4.22 8.89
N SER A 109 -15.48 -5.27 9.48
CA SER A 109 -16.83 -5.27 10.05
C SER A 109 -16.83 -5.97 11.40
N MET A 110 -17.36 -5.29 12.43
CA MET A 110 -17.48 -5.84 13.79
C MET A 110 -16.17 -6.41 14.37
N GLY A 111 -15.02 -5.87 13.98
CA GLY A 111 -13.70 -6.31 14.45
C GLY A 111 -13.10 -7.51 13.69
N VAL A 112 -13.76 -7.96 12.63
CA VAL A 112 -13.24 -8.96 11.68
C VAL A 112 -12.81 -8.24 10.41
N TRP A 113 -11.61 -8.56 9.93
CA TRP A 113 -11.11 -8.13 8.64
C TRP A 113 -11.44 -9.18 7.61
N THR A 114 -12.03 -8.76 6.50
CA THR A 114 -12.32 -9.60 5.33
C THR A 114 -11.46 -9.11 4.17
N VAL A 115 -10.66 -10.02 3.64
CA VAL A 115 -9.91 -9.87 2.38
C VAL A 115 -10.73 -10.52 1.28
N SER A 116 -11.03 -9.77 0.22
CA SER A 116 -11.71 -10.30 -0.97
C SER A 116 -10.97 -9.83 -2.20
N LEU A 117 -10.53 -10.77 -3.03
CA LEU A 117 -9.74 -10.47 -4.21
C LEU A 117 -9.97 -11.48 -5.33
N GLN A 118 -9.68 -11.04 -6.55
CA GLN A 118 -9.58 -11.88 -7.73
C GLN A 118 -8.21 -11.67 -8.38
N SER A 119 -7.47 -12.74 -8.59
CA SER A 119 -6.14 -12.71 -9.18
C SER A 119 -6.11 -13.57 -10.45
N PRO A 120 -5.60 -13.04 -11.58
CA PRO A 120 -5.28 -13.84 -12.76
C PRO A 120 -3.90 -14.50 -12.67
N TYR A 121 -3.16 -14.27 -11.58
CA TYR A 121 -1.79 -14.75 -11.35
C TYR A 121 -1.75 -15.71 -10.17
N ASN A 122 -0.72 -16.56 -10.14
CA ASN A 122 -0.30 -17.15 -8.86
C ASN A 122 0.07 -16.00 -7.93
N PHE A 123 -0.36 -16.06 -6.67
CA PHE A 123 -0.09 -14.98 -5.74
C PHE A 123 0.21 -15.45 -4.33
N THR A 124 1.00 -14.64 -3.63
CA THR A 124 1.28 -14.79 -2.21
C THR A 124 0.57 -13.70 -1.43
N LEU A 125 -0.23 -14.09 -0.44
CA LEU A 125 -0.91 -13.20 0.49
C LEU A 125 -0.17 -13.20 1.83
N ILE A 126 0.28 -12.03 2.27
CA ILE A 126 0.98 -11.83 3.54
C ILE A 126 0.09 -11.00 4.46
N LEU A 127 -0.36 -11.61 5.56
CA LEU A 127 -1.23 -10.95 6.53
C LEU A 127 -0.42 -10.07 7.51
N PRO A 128 -1.06 -9.13 8.22
CA PRO A 128 -0.40 -8.38 9.28
C PRO A 128 0.15 -9.31 10.38
N GLU A 129 1.08 -8.79 11.18
CA GLU A 129 1.56 -9.48 12.38
C GLU A 129 0.39 -9.80 13.32
N ASP A 130 0.49 -10.94 14.03
CA ASP A 130 -0.52 -11.47 14.94
C ASP A 130 -1.90 -11.79 14.33
N ALA A 131 -2.05 -11.72 13.00
CA ALA A 131 -3.29 -12.07 12.33
C ALA A 131 -3.68 -13.53 12.59
N GLN A 132 -4.90 -13.73 13.09
CA GLN A 132 -5.50 -15.05 13.28
C GLN A 132 -6.57 -15.27 12.24
N VAL A 133 -6.29 -16.17 11.28
CA VAL A 133 -7.22 -16.53 10.21
C VAL A 133 -8.39 -17.34 10.79
N THR A 134 -9.61 -16.89 10.53
CA THR A 134 -10.85 -17.53 10.98
C THR A 134 -11.61 -18.22 9.85
N TYR A 135 -11.42 -17.78 8.60
CA TYR A 135 -12.05 -18.34 7.42
C TYR A 135 -11.16 -18.18 6.20
N VAL A 136 -11.16 -19.18 5.32
CA VAL A 136 -10.60 -19.10 3.97
C VAL A 136 -11.55 -19.84 3.03
N SER A 137 -11.90 -19.23 1.91
CA SER A 137 -12.84 -19.79 0.94
C SER A 137 -12.34 -21.07 0.27
N ASP A 138 -11.02 -21.17 0.05
CA ASP A 138 -10.35 -22.35 -0.50
C ASP A 138 -8.93 -22.50 0.08
N ALA A 139 -8.41 -23.72 0.08
CA ALA A 139 -7.12 -24.01 0.70
C ALA A 139 -5.95 -23.41 -0.11
N PRO A 140 -4.96 -22.78 0.55
CA PRO A 140 -3.73 -22.36 -0.11
C PRO A 140 -2.88 -23.57 -0.53
N ILE A 141 -2.05 -23.37 -1.55
CA ILE A 141 -1.07 -24.34 -2.02
C ILE A 141 0.03 -24.54 -0.96
N GLU A 142 0.46 -23.44 -0.35
CA GLU A 142 1.51 -23.41 0.64
C GLU A 142 1.18 -22.39 1.72
N MET A 143 1.63 -22.67 2.94
CA MET A 143 1.56 -21.75 4.06
C MET A 143 2.90 -21.74 4.79
N SER A 144 3.37 -20.55 5.15
CA SER A 144 4.58 -20.37 5.93
C SER A 144 4.45 -19.17 6.85
N VAL A 145 5.37 -19.04 7.80
CA VAL A 145 5.51 -17.84 8.61
C VAL A 145 6.85 -17.20 8.26
N VAL A 146 6.80 -16.02 7.66
CA VAL A 146 7.96 -15.25 7.22
C VAL A 146 7.99 -13.97 8.05
N GLU A 147 9.09 -13.75 8.77
CA GLU A 147 9.27 -12.58 9.65
C GLU A 147 8.12 -12.38 10.66
N GLY A 148 7.58 -13.48 11.19
CA GLY A 148 6.48 -13.45 12.18
C GLY A 148 5.09 -13.23 11.56
N ARG A 149 4.98 -13.10 10.25
CA ARG A 149 3.73 -12.88 9.52
C ARG A 149 3.31 -14.12 8.75
N LEU A 150 2.01 -14.40 8.74
CA LEU A 150 1.46 -15.53 7.98
C LEU A 150 1.49 -15.21 6.48
N SER A 151 2.13 -16.08 5.72
CA SER A 151 2.22 -16.03 4.25
C SER A 151 1.56 -17.26 3.65
N MET A 152 0.73 -17.06 2.62
CA MET A 152 -0.07 -18.10 1.98
C MET A 152 -0.03 -17.94 0.46
N SER A 153 0.22 -19.03 -0.27
CA SER A 153 0.29 -19.01 -1.74
C SER A 153 -0.95 -19.64 -2.36
N PHE A 154 -1.45 -19.04 -3.43
CA PHE A 154 -2.69 -19.42 -4.11
C PHE A 154 -2.50 -19.46 -5.63
N GLU A 155 -3.33 -20.27 -6.29
CA GLU A 155 -3.46 -20.31 -7.75
C GLU A 155 -4.32 -19.13 -8.25
N PRO A 156 -4.40 -18.86 -9.57
CA PRO A 156 -5.30 -17.85 -10.10
C PRO A 156 -6.76 -18.18 -9.77
N GLY A 157 -7.52 -17.19 -9.31
CA GLY A 157 -8.90 -17.39 -8.90
C GLY A 157 -9.45 -16.25 -8.06
N SER A 158 -10.63 -16.49 -7.49
CA SER A 158 -11.32 -15.57 -6.56
C SER A 158 -11.27 -16.17 -5.16
N TYR A 159 -10.81 -15.37 -4.19
CA TYR A 159 -10.60 -15.82 -2.82
C TYR A 159 -11.22 -14.84 -1.82
N GLU A 160 -11.74 -15.39 -0.74
CA GLU A 160 -12.20 -14.66 0.43
C GLU A 160 -11.52 -15.24 1.68
N LEU A 161 -11.04 -14.36 2.55
CA LEU A 161 -10.35 -14.74 3.78
C LEU A 161 -10.75 -13.79 4.89
N ASP A 162 -11.12 -14.33 6.05
CA ASP A 162 -11.34 -13.54 7.25
C ASP A 162 -10.24 -13.76 8.28
N TYR A 163 -9.83 -12.68 8.93
CA TYR A 163 -8.91 -12.71 10.05
C TYR A 163 -9.27 -11.70 11.14
N ILE A 164 -8.76 -11.94 12.34
CA ILE A 164 -8.84 -11.01 13.47
C ILE A 164 -7.43 -10.60 13.90
N LEU A 165 -7.30 -9.36 14.35
CA LEU A 165 -6.11 -8.87 15.03
C LEU A 165 -6.39 -8.87 16.53
N PRO A 166 -5.65 -9.67 17.34
CA PRO A 166 -5.84 -9.66 18.78
C PRO A 166 -5.50 -8.27 19.32
N THR A 167 -6.48 -7.64 19.95
CA THR A 167 -6.22 -6.43 20.73
C THR A 167 -5.52 -6.88 22.01
N THR A 168 -4.21 -6.64 22.11
CA THR A 168 -3.53 -6.80 23.39
C THR A 168 -4.04 -5.68 24.29
N PRO A 169 -4.84 -5.94 25.35
CA PRO A 169 -5.11 -4.93 26.34
C PRO A 169 -3.76 -4.51 26.96
N PRO A 170 -3.53 -3.22 27.29
CA PRO A 170 -2.33 -2.83 28.00
C PRO A 170 -2.24 -3.72 29.23
N SER A 171 -1.16 -4.52 29.31
CA SER A 171 -1.02 -5.53 30.35
C SER A 171 -1.04 -4.83 31.70
N GLY A 172 -2.19 -4.90 32.38
CA GLY A 172 -2.29 -4.54 33.78
C GLY A 172 -1.51 -5.58 34.56
N GLU A 173 -0.28 -5.24 34.94
CA GLU A 173 0.46 -6.02 35.92
C GLU A 173 -0.43 -6.21 37.16
N GLY A 174 -0.62 -7.48 37.54
CA GLY A 174 -1.50 -7.87 38.63
C GLY A 174 -1.11 -7.23 39.96
N GLY A 175 -1.99 -6.38 40.48
CA GLY A 175 -1.94 -5.86 41.84
C GLY A 175 -3.16 -6.31 42.63
N SER A 176 -3.05 -7.44 43.32
CA SER A 176 -3.93 -7.77 44.43
C SER A 176 -3.59 -6.85 45.60
N GLY A 177 -4.53 -6.00 46.02
CA GLY A 177 -4.38 -5.15 47.20
C GLY A 177 -5.45 -4.07 47.27
N GLY A 178 -6.50 -4.33 48.05
CA GLY A 178 -7.55 -3.36 48.33
C GLY A 178 -7.04 -2.15 49.12
N GLY A 179 -7.62 -0.99 48.82
CA GLY A 179 -7.42 0.25 49.57
C GLY A 179 -8.29 1.36 49.01
N SER A 180 -9.26 1.82 49.80
CA SER A 180 -10.06 3.01 49.53
C SER A 180 -9.23 4.28 49.61
N GLY A 181 -9.51 5.26 48.75
CA GLY A 181 -9.29 6.67 49.08
C GLY A 181 -8.54 7.49 48.04
N VAL A 182 -9.24 8.54 47.60
CA VAL A 182 -8.76 9.87 47.14
C VAL A 182 -8.20 9.96 45.72
N GLU A 183 -8.93 10.76 44.94
CA GLU A 183 -8.60 11.35 43.65
C GLU A 183 -7.37 12.27 43.77
N GLU A 184 -6.24 11.90 43.16
CA GLU A 184 -5.09 12.77 42.95
C GLU A 184 -4.63 12.73 41.49
N GLN A 185 -4.56 13.93 40.89
CA GLN A 185 -4.08 14.21 39.54
C GLN A 185 -2.64 13.69 39.33
N PRO A 186 -2.30 13.08 38.18
CA PRO A 186 -0.94 12.63 37.92
C PRO A 186 0.05 13.80 37.80
N LEU A 187 0.86 13.97 38.84
CA LEU A 187 2.11 14.72 38.83
C LEU A 187 3.16 13.90 38.08
N LEU A 188 3.82 14.53 37.11
CA LEU A 188 4.87 13.93 36.28
C LEU A 188 6.07 13.44 37.13
N PRO A 189 6.71 12.30 36.78
CA PRO A 189 7.85 11.76 37.52
C PRO A 189 9.13 12.62 37.36
N PRO A 190 9.98 12.74 38.40
CA PRO A 190 11.06 13.75 38.47
C PRO A 190 12.34 13.42 37.68
N SER A 191 12.30 12.53 36.68
CA SER A 191 13.51 12.05 35.97
C SER A 191 13.61 12.43 34.49
N VAL A 192 12.78 13.36 33.99
CA VAL A 192 12.94 13.96 32.63
C VAL A 192 13.11 15.49 32.69
N VAL A 193 13.48 16.03 33.85
CA VAL A 193 13.93 17.42 33.95
C VAL A 193 15.41 17.42 33.62
N VAL A 194 15.78 18.16 32.56
CA VAL A 194 17.10 18.25 31.88
C VAL A 194 17.15 17.35 30.63
N PRO A 195 16.83 17.82 29.39
CA PRO A 195 17.03 19.17 28.86
C PRO A 195 15.88 19.68 27.93
N ALA A 196 14.73 20.08 28.47
CA ALA A 196 13.72 20.84 27.70
C ALA A 196 13.76 22.36 27.96
N ALA A 197 14.43 22.79 29.05
CA ALA A 197 14.50 24.19 29.44
C ALA A 197 15.50 25.03 28.61
N LEU A 198 16.46 24.40 27.91
CA LEU A 198 17.48 25.13 27.16
C LEU A 198 16.99 25.60 25.77
N ALA A 199 16.07 24.86 25.13
CA ALA A 199 15.58 25.20 23.79
C ALA A 199 14.65 26.44 23.80
N VAL A 200 13.78 26.57 24.81
CA VAL A 200 12.85 27.70 24.92
C VAL A 200 13.58 29.02 25.16
N VAL A 201 14.64 29.02 25.98
CA VAL A 201 15.42 30.24 26.26
C VAL A 201 16.17 30.73 25.01
N VAL A 202 16.72 29.82 24.20
CA VAL A 202 17.41 30.18 22.95
C VAL A 202 16.43 30.76 21.93
N VAL A 203 15.24 30.17 21.77
CA VAL A 203 14.22 30.69 20.85
C VAL A 203 13.72 32.07 21.28
N VAL A 204 13.45 32.29 22.58
CA VAL A 204 13.04 33.60 23.09
C VAL A 204 14.15 34.63 22.92
N ALA A 205 15.41 34.28 23.21
CA ALA A 205 16.54 35.19 23.01
C ALA A 205 16.71 35.56 21.53
N VAL A 206 16.60 34.60 20.61
CA VAL A 206 16.69 34.86 19.16
C VAL A 206 15.53 35.75 18.68
N VAL A 207 14.29 35.49 19.12
CA VAL A 207 13.12 36.31 18.75
C VAL A 207 13.25 37.74 19.30
N VAL A 208 13.69 37.90 20.55
CA VAL A 208 13.91 39.23 21.17
C VAL A 208 15.05 39.98 20.46
N VAL A 209 16.15 39.30 20.14
CA VAL A 209 17.26 39.92 19.38
C VAL A 209 16.79 40.30 17.98
N PHE A 210 16.03 39.44 17.30
CA PHE A 210 15.54 39.73 15.95
C PHE A 210 14.51 40.88 15.95
N ALA A 211 13.59 40.90 16.91
CA ALA A 211 12.63 41.98 17.08
C ALA A 211 13.30 43.32 17.47
N SER A 212 14.34 43.28 18.30
CA SER A 212 15.09 44.49 18.68
C SER A 212 15.96 45.04 17.54
N ARG A 213 16.50 44.17 16.68
CA ARG A 213 17.20 44.58 15.45
C ARG A 213 16.26 45.28 14.47
N ARG A 214 15.04 44.75 14.29
CA ARG A 214 14.05 45.36 13.39
C ARG A 214 13.63 46.76 13.84
N ARG A 215 13.54 47.02 15.16
CA ARG A 215 13.28 48.37 15.67
C ARG A 215 14.43 49.34 15.44
N ARG A 216 15.68 48.87 15.49
CA ARG A 216 16.87 49.71 15.23
C ARG A 216 16.98 50.13 13.77
N GLU A 217 16.62 49.26 12.82
CA GLU A 217 16.55 49.64 11.40
C GLU A 217 15.49 50.70 11.15
N VAL A 218 14.30 50.59 11.77
CA VAL A 218 13.23 51.59 11.60
C VAL A 218 13.64 52.97 12.15
N SER A 219 14.34 53.03 13.30
CA SER A 219 14.85 54.31 13.82
C SER A 219 16.00 54.90 13.00
N GLY A 220 16.78 54.06 12.32
CA GLY A 220 17.89 54.50 11.45
C GLY A 220 17.41 55.13 10.15
N VAL A 221 16.29 54.64 9.60
CA VAL A 221 15.67 55.19 8.39
C VAL A 221 14.99 56.54 8.68
N GLU A 222 14.34 56.70 9.83
CA GLU A 222 13.71 57.99 10.20
C GLU A 222 14.74 59.10 10.51
N ALA A 223 15.94 58.73 10.99
CA ALA A 223 17.03 59.68 11.22
C ALA A 223 17.74 60.16 9.93
N ALA A 224 17.61 59.44 8.81
CA ALA A 224 18.23 59.78 7.53
C ALA A 224 17.33 60.62 6.60
N ILE A 225 16.05 60.84 6.96
CA ILE A 225 15.08 61.61 6.15
C ILE A 225 14.96 63.07 6.67
N LEU A 226 15.60 63.40 7.79
CA LEU A 226 15.47 64.69 8.48
C LEU A 226 16.76 65.55 8.50
N ASP A 227 17.75 65.22 7.67
CA ASP A 227 18.90 66.10 7.34
C ASP A 227 18.96 66.34 5.83
#